data_AF-A0A8T4MH87-F1
#
_entry.id   AF-A0A8T4MH87-F1
#
_cell.length_a   1.000
_cell.length_b   1.000
_cell.length_c   1.000
_cell.angle_alpha   90.00
_cell.angle_beta   90.00
_cell.angle_gamma   90.00
#
_symmetry.space_group_name_H-M   'P 1'
#
loop_
_entity.id
_entity.type
_entity.pdbx_description
1 polymer ?
#
loop_
_entity_poly.entity_id
_entity_poly.type
_entity_poly.pdbx_seq_one_letter_code
_entity_poly.pdbx_strand_id
1 'polypeptide(L)'
;MAKPVRVVFIDDKLEREYLNLSKGAPLRKRIDYVIGRIKENPTFGQPIPKRLIPKEYTKKGTNNAYWVELSKGMGWRLIYTLTAEEKVEIVAIILEWFTRHKDYERRFRY
;
A
#
# COMPACT_ATOMS: atom_id res chain seq x y z
N MET A 1 -3.03 -14.75 -20.52
CA MET A 1 -2.36 -13.45 -20.27
C MET A 1 -2.61 -13.04 -18.83
N ALA A 2 -1.59 -12.57 -18.10
CA ALA A 2 -1.79 -11.94 -16.81
C ALA A 2 -2.57 -10.63 -17.02
N LYS A 3 -3.50 -10.30 -16.12
CA LYS A 3 -4.24 -9.04 -16.19
C LYS A 3 -3.27 -7.86 -15.97
N PRO A 4 -3.42 -6.74 -16.69
CA PRO A 4 -2.65 -5.54 -16.39
C PRO A 4 -2.92 -5.09 -14.95
N VAL A 5 -1.87 -4.60 -14.29
CA VAL A 5 -1.94 -4.11 -12.92
C VAL A 5 -1.62 -2.62 -12.91
N ARG A 6 -2.61 -1.81 -12.52
CA ARG A 6 -2.45 -0.39 -12.30
C ARG A 6 -2.24 -0.14 -10.80
N VAL A 7 -1.34 0.78 -10.46
CA VAL A 7 -1.11 1.20 -9.07
C VAL A 7 -1.47 2.67 -8.94
N VAL A 8 -2.31 3.00 -7.97
CA VAL A 8 -2.82 4.36 -7.72
C VAL A 8 -2.74 4.68 -6.22
N PHE A 9 -2.81 5.96 -5.86
CA PHE A 9 -2.95 6.39 -4.48
C PHE A 9 -4.43 6.57 -4.13
N ILE A 10 -4.80 6.38 -2.85
CA ILE A 10 -6.19 6.48 -2.39
C ILE A 10 -6.77 7.89 -2.54
N ASP A 11 -5.93 8.92 -2.50
CA ASP A 11 -6.30 10.33 -2.67
C ASP A 11 -5.11 11.17 -3.17
N ASP A 12 -5.41 12.35 -3.71
CA ASP A 12 -4.40 13.27 -4.24
C ASP A 12 -3.43 13.78 -3.16
N LYS A 13 -3.86 13.79 -1.89
CA LYS A 13 -3.01 14.26 -0.80
C LYS A 13 -1.84 13.29 -0.63
N LEU A 14 -2.13 11.99 -0.56
CA LEU A 14 -1.13 10.95 -0.45
C LEU A 14 -0.22 10.93 -1.68
N GLU A 15 -0.78 11.09 -2.88
CA GLU A 15 0.02 11.21 -4.10
C GLU A 15 0.99 12.39 -4.04
N ARG A 16 0.53 13.58 -3.63
CA ARG A 16 1.39 14.76 -3.45
C ARG A 16 2.48 14.53 -2.41
N GLU A 17 2.17 13.87 -1.29
CA GLU A 17 3.17 13.51 -0.28
C GLU A 17 4.28 12.62 -0.88
N TYR A 18 3.92 11.64 -1.70
CA TYR A 18 4.87 10.80 -2.42
C TYR A 18 5.69 11.62 -3.44
N LEU A 19 5.05 12.47 -4.23
CA LEU A 19 5.71 13.30 -5.26
C LEU A 19 6.71 14.29 -4.65
N ASN A 20 6.41 14.82 -3.46
CA ASN A 20 7.26 15.73 -2.70
C ASN A 20 8.50 15.05 -2.11
N LEU A 21 8.54 13.72 -2.01
CA LEU A 21 9.77 13.02 -1.62
C LEU A 21 10.83 13.22 -2.70
N SER A 22 12.05 13.60 -2.30
CA SER A 22 13.18 13.66 -3.24
C SER A 22 13.37 12.32 -3.96
N LYS A 23 13.61 12.34 -5.27
CA LYS A 23 13.90 11.13 -6.07
C LYS A 23 15.08 10.32 -5.52
N GLY A 24 16.02 10.98 -4.85
CA GLY A 24 17.16 10.32 -4.20
C GLY A 24 16.83 9.68 -2.84
N ALA A 25 15.71 10.05 -2.22
CA ALA A 25 15.37 9.64 -0.86
C ALA A 25 15.18 8.12 -0.77
N PRO A 26 15.77 7.46 0.25
CA PRO A 26 15.64 6.01 0.44
C PRO A 26 14.18 5.52 0.48
N LEU A 27 13.30 6.29 1.14
CA LEU A 27 11.87 5.99 1.22
C LEU A 27 11.22 5.95 -0.18
N ARG A 28 11.46 6.96 -1.02
CA ARG A 28 10.87 7.03 -2.36
C ARG A 28 11.36 5.89 -3.23
N LYS A 29 12.68 5.65 -3.27
CA LYS A 29 13.27 4.52 -4.01
C LYS A 29 12.67 3.18 -3.60
N ARG A 30 12.38 3.01 -2.32
CA ARG A 30 11.73 1.79 -1.84
C ARG A 30 10.27 1.72 -2.27
N ILE A 31 9.50 2.80 -2.13
CA ILE A 31 8.11 2.83 -2.59
C ILE A 31 8.05 2.49 -4.09
N ASP A 32 8.94 3.07 -4.90
CA ASP A 32 9.06 2.79 -6.34
C ASP A 32 9.32 1.30 -6.61
N TYR A 33 10.26 0.71 -5.86
CA TYR A 33 10.55 -0.72 -5.93
C TYR A 33 9.30 -1.55 -5.59
N VAL A 34 8.60 -1.25 -4.50
CA VAL A 34 7.40 -1.98 -4.08
C VAL A 34 6.29 -1.85 -5.12
N ILE A 35 6.07 -0.65 -5.68
CA ILE A 35 5.11 -0.42 -6.78
C ILE A 35 5.46 -1.32 -7.98
N GLY A 36 6.75 -1.42 -8.36
CA GLY A 36 7.20 -2.33 -9.41
C GLY A 36 6.87 -3.79 -9.11
N ARG A 37 7.12 -4.24 -7.87
CA ARG A 37 6.80 -5.61 -7.45
C ARG A 37 5.30 -5.91 -7.44
N ILE A 38 4.47 -4.94 -7.05
CA ILE A 38 3.01 -5.07 -7.10
C ILE A 38 2.52 -5.21 -8.56
N LYS A 39 3.12 -4.47 -9.50
CA LYS A 39 2.79 -4.58 -10.93
C LYS A 39 3.11 -5.96 -11.51
N GLU A 40 4.20 -6.58 -11.07
CA GLU A 40 4.59 -7.94 -11.46
C GLU A 40 3.77 -9.03 -10.73
N ASN A 41 3.47 -8.80 -9.44
CA ASN A 41 2.71 -9.70 -8.59
C ASN A 41 1.76 -8.90 -7.68
N PRO A 42 0.46 -8.78 -8.00
CA PRO A 42 -0.47 -7.95 -7.24
C PRO A 42 -0.61 -8.34 -5.76
N THR A 43 -0.35 -9.60 -5.40
CA THR A 43 -0.41 -10.07 -4.00
C THR A 43 0.94 -9.96 -3.27
N PHE A 44 1.89 -9.18 -3.80
CA PHE A 44 3.20 -8.95 -3.21
C PHE A 44 3.10 -8.29 -1.82
N GLY A 45 3.44 -9.06 -0.79
CA GLY A 45 3.42 -8.60 0.59
C GLY A 45 2.82 -9.66 1.50
N GLN A 46 2.37 -9.21 2.66
CA GLN A 46 1.71 -10.04 3.66
C GLN A 46 0.24 -9.62 3.77
N PRO A 47 -0.73 -10.52 3.57
CA PRO A 47 -2.14 -10.19 3.74
C PRO A 47 -2.44 -9.84 5.19
N ILE A 48 -3.24 -8.80 5.40
CA ILE A 48 -3.73 -8.40 6.72
C ILE A 48 -5.01 -9.20 7.01
N PRO A 49 -5.08 -9.97 8.10
CA PRO A 49 -6.30 -10.67 8.48
C PRO A 49 -7.49 -9.71 8.55
N LYS A 50 -8.64 -10.10 7.97
CA LYS A 50 -9.83 -9.23 7.85
C LYS A 50 -10.26 -8.60 9.18
N ARG A 51 -10.16 -9.34 10.28
CA ARG A 51 -10.48 -8.87 11.64
C ARG A 51 -9.59 -7.73 12.15
N LEU A 52 -8.41 -7.56 11.55
CA LEU A 52 -7.41 -6.57 11.91
C LEU A 52 -7.43 -5.36 10.96
N ILE A 53 -8.22 -5.39 9.89
CA ILE A 53 -8.33 -4.28 8.95
C ILE A 53 -9.07 -3.12 9.66
N PRO A 54 -8.46 -1.92 9.76
CA PRO A 54 -9.09 -0.76 10.37
C PRO A 54 -10.43 -0.41 9.72
N LYS A 55 -11.41 0.00 10.54
CA LYS A 55 -12.76 0.38 10.08
C LYS A 55 -12.77 1.52 9.06
N GLU A 56 -11.77 2.39 9.12
CA GLU A 56 -11.57 3.48 8.17
C GLU A 56 -11.21 2.99 6.76
N TYR A 57 -10.51 1.85 6.61
CA TYR A 57 -10.25 1.26 5.29
C TYR A 57 -11.50 0.57 4.74
N THR A 58 -12.27 -0.08 5.61
CA THR A 58 -13.52 -0.74 5.19
C THR A 58 -14.60 0.28 4.81
N LYS A 59 -14.64 1.45 5.47
CA LYS A 59 -15.47 2.59 5.06
C LYS A 59 -15.12 3.12 3.66
N LYS A 60 -13.87 2.96 3.22
CA LYS A 60 -13.41 3.26 1.86
C LYS A 60 -13.72 2.13 0.86
N GLY A 61 -14.55 1.15 1.24
CA GLY A 61 -15.00 0.07 0.36
C GLY A 61 -14.02 -1.10 0.24
N THR A 62 -12.99 -1.17 1.08
CA THR A 62 -11.95 -2.20 0.96
C THR A 62 -12.17 -3.34 1.95
N ASN A 63 -12.17 -4.59 1.48
CA ASN A 63 -12.39 -5.79 2.30
C ASN A 63 -11.13 -6.68 2.41
N ASN A 64 -10.03 -6.21 1.81
CA ASN A 64 -8.72 -6.83 1.79
C ASN A 64 -7.66 -5.74 1.93
N ALA A 65 -6.55 -6.06 2.56
CA ALA A 65 -5.39 -5.19 2.65
C ALA A 65 -4.13 -6.04 2.78
N TYR A 66 -3.02 -5.48 2.33
CA TYR A 66 -1.70 -6.07 2.36
C TYR A 66 -0.74 -5.07 2.99
N TRP A 67 0.26 -5.58 3.69
CA TRP A 67 1.38 -4.77 4.17
C TRP A 67 2.70 -5.24 3.57
N VAL A 68 3.60 -4.29 3.31
CA VAL A 68 4.94 -4.53 2.77
C VAL A 68 5.95 -3.76 3.59
N GLU A 69 7.05 -4.41 3.97
CA GLU A 69 8.17 -3.74 4.65
C GLU A 69 8.94 -2.83 3.69
N LEU A 70 9.02 -1.55 4.04
CA LEU A 70 9.76 -0.54 3.28
C LEU A 70 11.21 -0.40 3.76
N SER A 71 11.52 -0.71 5.00
CA SER A 71 12.90 -0.65 5.47
C SER A 71 13.15 -1.75 6.48
N LYS A 72 14.16 -2.57 6.22
CA LYS A 72 14.53 -3.71 7.05
C LYS A 72 14.79 -3.25 8.48
N GLY A 73 13.99 -3.73 9.41
CA GLY A 73 14.18 -3.50 10.84
C GLY A 73 13.83 -2.09 11.34
N MET A 74 13.39 -1.17 10.47
CA MET A 74 12.96 0.18 10.88
C MET A 74 11.45 0.29 11.11
N GLY A 75 10.71 -0.80 10.82
CA GLY A 75 9.26 -0.85 11.00
C GLY A 75 8.47 0.00 10.01
N TRP A 76 9.09 0.42 8.90
CA TRP A 76 8.39 1.14 7.84
C TRP A 76 7.51 0.19 7.06
N ARG A 77 6.25 0.56 6.84
CA ARG A 77 5.25 -0.31 6.21
C ARG A 77 4.46 0.47 5.17
N LEU A 78 4.27 -0.11 3.99
CA LEU A 78 3.31 0.37 2.99
C LEU A 78 2.08 -0.53 3.07
N ILE A 79 0.90 0.09 3.10
CA ILE A 79 -0.39 -0.60 3.09
C ILE A 79 -1.10 -0.34 1.77
N TYR A 80 -1.61 -1.39 1.15
CA TYR A 80 -2.39 -1.28 -0.07
C TYR A 80 -3.54 -2.28 -0.09
N THR A 81 -4.53 -2.04 -0.94
CA THR A 81 -5.64 -2.95 -1.21
C THR A 81 -5.66 -3.30 -2.69
N LEU A 82 -6.31 -4.41 -3.04
CA LEU A 82 -6.61 -4.78 -4.42
C LEU A 82 -8.11 -4.65 -4.68
N THR A 83 -8.45 -4.04 -5.82
CA THR A 83 -9.78 -4.10 -6.40
C THR A 83 -9.69 -4.56 -7.86
N ALA A 84 -10.76 -5.19 -8.34
CA ALA A 84 -10.89 -5.56 -9.75
C ALA A 84 -11.88 -4.59 -10.40
N GLU A 85 -11.39 -3.77 -11.31
CA GLU A 85 -12.24 -2.88 -12.11
C GLU A 85 -12.74 -3.69 -13.31
N GLU A 86 -14.07 -3.88 -13.38
CA GLU A 86 -14.80 -4.47 -14.51
C GLU A 86 -14.22 -5.77 -15.10
N LYS A 87 -13.52 -6.57 -14.29
CA LYS A 87 -12.84 -7.84 -14.66
C LYS A 87 -11.69 -7.71 -15.66
N VAL A 88 -11.37 -6.53 -16.19
CA VAL A 88 -10.32 -6.32 -17.22
C VAL A 88 -8.96 -6.04 -16.60
N GLU A 89 -8.91 -5.26 -15.50
CA GLU A 89 -7.66 -4.89 -14.84
C GLU A 89 -7.70 -5.08 -13.32
N ILE A 90 -6.50 -5.22 -12.73
CA ILE A 90 -6.32 -5.19 -11.27
C ILE A 90 -5.83 -3.79 -10.90
N VAL A 91 -6.51 -3.15 -9.96
CA VAL A 91 -6.09 -1.86 -9.41
C VAL A 91 -5.59 -2.08 -7.99
N ALA A 92 -4.30 -1.82 -7.78
CA ALA A 92 -3.70 -1.76 -6.47
C ALA A 92 -3.76 -0.31 -5.96
N ILE A 93 -4.46 -0.10 -4.86
CA ILE A 93 -4.65 1.24 -4.28
C ILE A 93 -3.78 1.34 -3.03
N ILE A 94 -2.77 2.22 -3.08
CA ILE A 94 -1.93 2.55 -1.93
C ILE A 94 -2.78 3.35 -0.94
N LEU A 95 -2.99 2.79 0.25
CA LEU A 95 -3.83 3.38 1.29
C LEU A 95 -3.04 4.37 2.14
N GLU A 96 -1.82 4.01 2.51
CA GLU A 96 -0.87 4.84 3.26
C GLU A 96 0.49 4.14 3.42
N TRP A 97 1.48 4.86 3.94
CA TRP A 97 2.73 4.28 4.43
C TRP A 97 3.13 4.89 5.78
N PHE A 98 3.83 4.09 6.58
CA PHE A 98 4.34 4.46 7.89
C PHE A 98 5.86 4.50 7.86
N THR A 99 6.45 5.54 8.47
CA THR A 99 7.89 5.68 8.70
C THR A 99 8.27 5.43 10.17
N ARG A 100 7.30 5.04 11.01
CA ARG A 100 7.48 4.72 12.42
C ARG A 100 6.56 3.57 12.80
N HIS A 101 7.07 2.66 13.62
CA HIS A 101 6.31 1.49 14.08
C HIS A 101 5.06 1.87 14.90
N LYS A 102 5.20 2.86 15.80
CA LYS A 102 4.12 3.30 16.70
C LYS A 102 2.88 3.83 15.96
N ASP A 103 3.07 4.47 14.81
CA ASP A 103 1.96 4.99 14.02
C ASP A 103 1.12 3.87 13.41
N TYR A 104 1.78 2.78 13.00
CA TYR A 104 1.12 1.57 12.55
C TYR A 104 0.35 0.91 13.70
N GLU A 105 0.95 0.73 14.88
CA GLU A 105 0.25 0.13 16.04
C GLU A 105 -1.01 0.93 16.40
N ARG A 106 -0.90 2.26 16.47
CA ARG A 106 -2.05 3.14 16.74
C ARG A 106 -3.15 2.99 15.69
N ARG A 107 -2.80 2.91 14.40
CA ARG A 107 -3.77 2.75 13.30
C ARG A 107 -4.51 1.42 13.40
N PHE A 108 -3.78 0.35 13.65
CA PHE A 108 -4.31 -1.01 13.67
C PHE A 108 -4.80 -1.46 15.05
N ARG A 109 -4.64 -0.62 16.07
CA ARG A 109 -5.03 -0.87 17.47
C ARG A 109 -4.41 -2.15 18.03
N TYR A 110 -3.12 -2.34 17.73
CA TYR A 110 -2.29 -3.35 18.37
C TYR A 110 -1.71 -2.84 19.68
#